data_AF-L9ZYW1-F1
#
_entry.id   AF-L9ZYW1-F1
#
_cell.length_a   1.000
_cell.length_b   1.000
_cell.length_c   1.000
_cell.angle_alpha   90.00
_cell.angle_beta   90.00
_cell.angle_gamma   90.00
#
_symmetry.space_group_name_H-M   'P 1'
#
loop_
_entity.id
_entity.type
_entity.pdbx_description
1 polymer ?
#
loop_
_entity_poly.entity_id
_entity_poly.type
_entity_poly.pdbx_seq_one_letter_code
_entity_poly.pdbx_strand_id
1 'polypeptide(L)'
;MVDEAHATGVYDGGVVGERDLADRVQIQLGTLSKALGSQGGFVAGSQACIEYLLNAARSFVFSTGLAPPAATAAERALALAPDRRDALWRAVERLRTGLESRGYEVTGETHILPVIVGDRTEAVALSDRLAAHGIAAPAIRPPTVPDGTSRIRLAPRATHTDDELEQCLAAFDAASMAGGRS
;
A
#
# COMPACT_ATOMS: atom_id res chain seq x y z
N MET A 1 4.01 -0.52 20.58
CA MET A 1 3.03 0.13 19.70
C MET A 1 3.47 -0.07 18.26
N VAL A 2 2.55 -0.42 17.34
CA VAL A 2 2.84 -0.69 15.92
C VAL A 2 1.83 0.05 15.03
N ASP A 3 2.32 0.70 13.97
CA ASP A 3 1.51 1.30 12.90
C ASP A 3 1.27 0.29 11.79
N GLU A 4 0.01 -0.08 11.59
CA GLU A 4 -0.48 -1.07 10.64
C GLU A 4 -1.25 -0.41 9.48
N ALA A 5 -0.97 0.87 9.17
CA ALA A 5 -1.67 1.58 8.11
C ALA A 5 -1.61 0.88 6.75
N HIS A 6 -0.47 0.26 6.42
CA HIS A 6 -0.29 -0.52 5.19
C HIS A 6 -0.60 -2.01 5.34
N ALA A 7 -1.03 -2.46 6.51
CA ALA A 7 -1.25 -3.88 6.79
C ALA A 7 -2.70 -4.21 7.12
N THR A 8 -3.44 -3.26 7.70
CA THR A 8 -4.85 -3.40 8.03
C THR A 8 -5.65 -3.73 6.77
N GLY A 9 -6.36 -4.86 6.77
CA GLY A 9 -7.13 -5.33 5.62
C GLY A 9 -6.30 -5.98 4.51
N VAL A 10 -4.99 -6.08 4.67
CA VAL A 10 -4.06 -6.77 3.74
C VAL A 10 -3.59 -8.11 4.34
N TYR A 11 -3.32 -8.13 5.65
CA TYR A 11 -2.92 -9.33 6.41
C TYR A 11 -3.98 -9.70 7.46
N ASP A 12 -3.92 -10.90 8.02
CA ASP A 12 -4.86 -11.31 9.06
C ASP A 12 -4.60 -10.57 10.37
N GLY A 13 -5.46 -9.63 10.74
CA GLY A 13 -5.23 -8.80 11.92
C GLY A 13 -3.99 -7.90 11.83
N GLY A 14 -3.52 -7.57 10.60
CA GLY A 14 -2.28 -6.81 10.40
C GLY A 14 -1.03 -7.68 10.42
N VAL A 15 0.17 -7.09 10.36
CA VAL A 15 1.42 -7.86 10.47
C VAL A 15 1.55 -8.47 11.87
N VAL A 16 1.03 -7.80 12.89
CA VAL A 16 1.00 -8.31 14.27
C VAL A 16 0.17 -9.59 14.38
N GLY A 17 -1.02 -9.63 13.75
CA GLY A 17 -1.84 -10.85 13.72
C GLY A 17 -1.19 -11.96 12.92
N GLU A 18 -0.72 -11.65 11.71
CA GLU A 18 -0.02 -12.60 10.81
C GLU A 18 1.22 -13.25 11.45
N ARG A 19 1.87 -12.57 12.39
CA ARG A 19 3.09 -13.04 13.07
C ARG A 19 2.82 -13.57 14.48
N ASP A 20 1.56 -13.70 14.89
CA ASP A 20 1.16 -14.14 16.23
C ASP A 20 1.81 -13.30 17.36
N LEU A 21 1.89 -11.97 17.18
CA LEU A 21 2.54 -11.05 18.12
C LEU A 21 1.56 -10.25 18.98
N ALA A 22 0.27 -10.61 18.97
CA ALA A 22 -0.78 -9.85 19.64
C ALA A 22 -0.58 -9.72 21.16
N ASP A 23 0.06 -10.71 21.78
CA ASP A 23 0.42 -10.71 23.21
C ASP A 23 1.61 -9.78 23.54
N ARG A 24 2.45 -9.48 22.53
CA ARG A 24 3.66 -8.65 22.67
C ARG A 24 3.43 -7.20 22.27
N VAL A 25 2.36 -6.90 21.55
CA VAL A 25 2.03 -5.55 21.07
C VAL A 25 0.85 -4.97 21.83
N GLN A 26 1.12 -3.98 22.68
CA GLN A 26 0.10 -3.38 23.56
C GLN A 26 -0.87 -2.46 22.81
N ILE A 27 -0.43 -1.88 21.69
CA ILE A 27 -1.19 -0.90 20.90
C ILE A 27 -0.91 -1.12 19.42
N GLN A 28 -1.98 -1.30 18.65
CA GLN A 28 -1.97 -1.25 17.18
C GLN A 28 -2.72 0.00 16.74
N LEU A 29 -2.16 0.74 15.80
CA LEU A 29 -2.81 1.90 15.20
C LEU A 29 -2.88 1.73 13.69
N GLY A 30 -3.92 2.28 13.07
CA GLY A 30 -4.11 2.14 11.64
C GLY A 30 -4.99 3.23 11.05
N THR A 31 -5.10 3.22 9.73
CA THR A 31 -5.93 4.15 8.98
C THR A 31 -7.05 3.42 8.26
N LEU A 32 -8.19 4.09 8.14
CA LEU A 32 -9.32 3.63 7.34
C LEU A 32 -9.19 4.04 5.87
N SER A 33 -8.18 4.84 5.50
CA SER A 33 -8.07 5.48 4.18
C SER A 33 -7.18 4.76 3.16
N LYS A 34 -6.73 3.55 3.49
CA LYS A 34 -5.91 2.72 2.59
C LYS A 34 -6.73 1.52 2.09
N ALA A 35 -6.41 0.30 2.52
CA ALA A 35 -7.13 -0.90 2.07
C ALA A 35 -8.64 -0.84 2.39
N LEU A 36 -9.04 -0.11 3.43
CA LEU A 36 -10.44 0.03 3.83
C LEU A 36 -11.22 1.12 3.07
N GLY A 37 -10.57 1.89 2.19
CA GLY A 37 -11.24 2.78 1.24
C GLY A 37 -12.15 3.87 1.83
N SER A 38 -11.95 4.25 3.09
CA SER A 38 -12.79 5.20 3.83
C SER A 38 -11.97 6.37 4.39
N GLN A 39 -12.44 7.05 5.43
CA GLN A 39 -11.75 8.13 6.12
C GLN A 39 -11.77 7.89 7.63
N GLY A 40 -10.60 8.05 8.26
CA GLY A 40 -10.44 7.95 9.70
C GLY A 40 -9.17 7.19 10.09
N GLY A 41 -9.01 6.99 11.38
CA GLY A 41 -7.99 6.14 11.97
C GLY A 41 -8.52 5.48 13.22
N PHE A 42 -7.80 4.48 13.70
CA PHE A 42 -8.17 3.76 14.92
C PHE A 42 -6.94 3.48 15.76
N VAL A 43 -7.20 3.24 17.05
CA VAL A 43 -6.25 2.67 18.00
C VAL A 43 -6.92 1.45 18.61
N ALA A 44 -6.25 0.31 18.59
CA ALA A 44 -6.66 -0.93 19.23
C ALA A 44 -5.64 -1.28 20.32
N GLY A 45 -6.13 -1.70 21.48
CA GLY A 45 -5.31 -2.02 22.65
C GLY A 45 -6.19 -2.51 23.80
N SER A 46 -5.64 -2.54 25.02
CA SER A 46 -6.42 -2.91 26.20
C SER A 46 -7.56 -1.94 26.47
N GLN A 47 -8.63 -2.43 27.11
CA GLN A 47 -9.76 -1.58 27.49
C GLN A 47 -9.32 -0.35 28.31
N ALA A 48 -8.41 -0.54 29.28
CA ALA A 48 -7.85 0.56 30.06
C ALA A 48 -7.12 1.61 29.19
N CYS A 49 -6.40 1.18 28.14
CA CYS A 49 -5.77 2.08 27.19
C CYS A 49 -6.83 2.87 26.39
N ILE A 50 -7.86 2.19 25.90
CA ILE A 50 -8.94 2.84 25.14
C ILE A 50 -9.68 3.85 26.03
N GLU A 51 -10.07 3.48 27.24
CA GLU A 51 -10.72 4.38 28.21
C GLU A 51 -9.87 5.59 28.54
N TYR A 52 -8.56 5.40 28.75
CA TYR A 52 -7.63 6.51 28.95
C TYR A 52 -7.62 7.46 27.74
N LEU A 53 -7.50 6.94 26.53
CA LEU A 53 -7.47 7.75 25.30
C LEU A 53 -8.78 8.51 25.08
N LEU A 54 -9.93 7.90 25.34
CA LEU A 54 -11.24 8.56 25.23
C LEU A 54 -11.35 9.80 26.14
N ASN A 55 -10.65 9.81 27.28
CA ASN A 55 -10.68 10.90 28.25
C ASN A 55 -9.53 11.90 28.09
N ALA A 56 -8.35 11.46 27.63
CA ALA A 56 -7.13 12.26 27.62
C ALA A 56 -6.73 12.77 26.22
N ALA A 57 -7.10 12.07 25.15
CA ALA A 57 -6.67 12.43 23.79
C ALA A 57 -7.47 13.62 23.27
N ARG A 58 -6.87 14.82 23.36
CA ARG A 58 -7.48 16.08 22.86
C ARG A 58 -7.94 15.99 21.41
N SER A 59 -7.17 15.31 20.55
CA SER A 59 -7.49 15.10 19.14
C SER A 59 -8.73 14.23 18.92
N PHE A 60 -9.13 13.42 19.90
CA PHE A 60 -10.39 12.68 19.88
C PHE A 60 -11.52 13.49 20.52
N VAL A 61 -11.30 14.01 21.74
CA VAL A 61 -12.32 14.71 22.54
C VAL A 61 -12.85 15.98 21.86
N PHE A 62 -11.97 16.73 21.19
CA PHE A 62 -12.32 18.02 20.57
C PHE A 62 -12.49 17.94 19.05
N SER A 63 -12.68 16.74 18.50
CA SER A 63 -12.98 16.56 17.07
C SER A 63 -14.43 16.12 16.88
N THR A 64 -15.03 16.50 15.75
CA THR A 64 -16.28 15.87 15.30
C THR A 64 -16.00 14.41 14.96
N GLY A 65 -16.91 13.51 15.37
CA GLY A 65 -16.83 12.09 15.04
C GLY A 65 -16.92 11.84 13.53
N LEU A 66 -16.51 10.64 13.10
CA LEU A 66 -16.64 10.25 11.70
C LEU A 66 -18.10 10.30 11.24
N ALA A 67 -18.32 10.71 10.00
CA ALA A 67 -19.63 10.62 9.39
C ALA A 67 -20.07 9.13 9.37
N PRO A 68 -21.34 8.81 9.72
CA PRO A 68 -21.80 7.42 9.74
C PRO A 68 -21.51 6.62 8.46
N PRO A 69 -21.68 7.18 7.24
CA PRO A 69 -21.32 6.46 6.02
C PRO A 69 -19.84 6.06 5.92
N ALA A 70 -18.92 6.88 6.45
CA ALA A 70 -17.49 6.58 6.45
C ALA A 70 -17.17 5.43 7.41
N ALA A 71 -17.73 5.45 8.63
CA ALA A 71 -17.56 4.37 9.59
C ALA A 71 -18.11 3.03 9.03
N THR A 72 -19.32 3.05 8.47
CA THR A 72 -19.94 1.86 7.88
C THR A 72 -19.16 1.35 6.66
N ALA A 73 -18.65 2.23 5.79
CA ALA A 73 -17.83 1.81 4.66
C ALA A 73 -16.56 1.06 5.11
N ALA A 74 -15.89 1.57 6.16
CA ALA A 74 -14.69 0.95 6.69
C ALA A 74 -14.98 -0.42 7.33
N GLU A 75 -16.06 -0.52 8.11
CA GLU A 75 -16.51 -1.78 8.72
C GLU A 75 -16.80 -2.84 7.64
N ARG A 76 -17.53 -2.47 6.58
CA ARG A 76 -17.85 -3.39 5.48
C ARG A 76 -16.62 -3.78 4.68
N ALA A 77 -15.68 -2.85 4.44
CA ALA A 77 -14.42 -3.16 3.78
C ALA A 77 -13.59 -4.15 4.61
N LEU A 78 -13.54 -3.99 5.93
CA LEU A 78 -12.83 -4.91 6.82
C LEU A 78 -13.45 -6.32 6.78
N ALA A 79 -14.78 -6.42 6.79
CA ALA A 79 -15.49 -7.69 6.68
C ALA A 79 -15.25 -8.41 5.34
N LEU A 80 -15.05 -7.67 4.25
CA LEU A 80 -14.77 -8.22 2.91
C LEU A 80 -13.29 -8.50 2.65
N ALA A 81 -12.38 -8.01 3.51
CA ALA A 81 -10.94 -8.16 3.31
C ALA A 81 -10.47 -9.62 3.24
N PRO A 82 -10.96 -10.58 4.07
CA PRO A 82 -10.58 -11.99 3.97
C PRO A 82 -10.74 -12.56 2.56
N ASP A 83 -11.88 -12.36 1.92
CA ASP A 83 -12.21 -12.91 0.60
C ASP A 83 -11.38 -12.28 -0.54
N ARG A 84 -10.67 -11.18 -0.28
CA ARG A 84 -9.92 -10.40 -1.28
C ARG A 84 -8.40 -10.55 -1.16
N ARG A 85 -7.91 -11.12 -0.06
CA ARG A 85 -6.47 -11.24 0.21
C ARG A 85 -5.76 -12.09 -0.84
N ASP A 86 -6.30 -13.25 -1.18
CA ASP A 86 -5.69 -14.14 -2.17
C ASP A 86 -5.60 -13.49 -3.55
N ALA A 87 -6.63 -12.74 -3.96
CA ALA A 87 -6.62 -12.01 -5.22
C ALA A 87 -5.56 -10.90 -5.23
N LEU A 88 -5.39 -10.17 -4.12
CA LEU A 88 -4.31 -9.19 -3.99
C LEU A 88 -2.93 -9.85 -4.14
N TRP A 89 -2.66 -10.91 -3.39
CA TRP A 89 -1.34 -11.54 -3.40
C TRP A 89 -1.01 -12.21 -4.73
N ARG A 90 -2.01 -12.77 -5.43
CA ARG A 90 -1.83 -13.21 -6.84
C ARG A 90 -1.43 -12.07 -7.76
N ALA A 91 -2.07 -10.90 -7.65
CA ALA A 91 -1.71 -9.73 -8.46
C ALA A 91 -0.30 -9.21 -8.13
N VAL A 92 0.06 -9.18 -6.85
CA VAL A 92 1.40 -8.81 -6.37
C VAL A 92 2.46 -9.74 -6.96
N GLU A 93 2.25 -11.04 -6.86
CA GLU A 93 3.19 -12.06 -7.37
C GLU A 93 3.34 -11.98 -8.89
N ARG A 94 2.23 -11.86 -9.62
CA ARG A 94 2.25 -11.74 -11.09
C ARG A 94 3.01 -10.51 -11.54
N LEU A 95 2.80 -9.35 -10.90
CA LEU A 95 3.56 -8.14 -11.24
C LEU A 95 5.02 -8.25 -10.85
N ARG A 96 5.34 -8.77 -9.66
CA ARG A 96 6.72 -8.93 -9.20
C ARG A 96 7.51 -9.80 -10.17
N THR A 97 7.07 -11.04 -10.38
CA THR A 97 7.75 -11.99 -11.26
C THR A 97 7.76 -11.49 -12.70
N GLY A 98 6.68 -10.84 -13.15
CA GLY A 98 6.61 -10.22 -14.47
C GLY A 98 7.63 -9.09 -14.67
N LEU A 99 7.84 -8.24 -13.68
CA LEU A 99 8.82 -7.14 -13.75
C LEU A 99 10.26 -7.66 -13.60
N GLU A 100 10.50 -8.58 -12.68
CA GLU A 100 11.82 -9.18 -12.44
C GLU A 100 12.32 -9.94 -13.66
N SER A 101 11.45 -10.71 -14.33
CA SER A 101 11.77 -11.39 -15.60
C SER A 101 12.13 -10.44 -16.75
N ARG A 102 11.72 -9.17 -16.67
CA ARG A 102 12.05 -8.08 -17.62
C ARG A 102 13.30 -7.31 -17.23
N GLY A 103 14.02 -7.74 -16.18
CA GLY A 103 15.26 -7.13 -15.72
C GLY A 103 15.06 -5.90 -14.84
N TYR A 104 13.86 -5.70 -14.30
CA TYR A 104 13.63 -4.69 -13.27
C TYR A 104 13.94 -5.22 -11.88
N GLU A 105 14.58 -4.41 -11.06
CA GLU A 105 14.78 -4.72 -9.64
C GLU A 105 13.54 -4.30 -8.84
N VAL A 106 12.83 -5.27 -8.25
CA VAL A 106 11.66 -5.05 -7.41
C VAL A 106 11.99 -5.43 -5.97
N THR A 107 11.97 -4.47 -5.04
CA THR A 107 12.45 -4.68 -3.67
C THR A 107 11.34 -4.95 -2.65
N GLY A 108 11.68 -5.52 -1.49
CA GLY A 108 10.75 -5.76 -0.38
C GLY A 108 9.77 -6.91 -0.61
N GLU A 109 9.03 -7.27 0.45
CA GLU A 109 8.19 -8.49 0.49
C GLU A 109 6.68 -8.19 0.64
N THR A 110 6.29 -6.91 0.51
CA THR A 110 4.90 -6.47 0.75
C THR A 110 4.10 -6.34 -0.55
N HIS A 111 2.80 -6.06 -0.43
CA HIS A 111 1.92 -5.72 -1.55
C HIS A 111 2.27 -4.41 -2.28
N ILE A 112 3.17 -3.58 -1.72
CA ILE A 112 3.74 -2.42 -2.42
C ILE A 112 5.01 -2.89 -3.12
N LEU A 113 5.09 -2.65 -4.43
CA LEU A 113 6.18 -3.07 -5.30
C LEU A 113 7.00 -1.84 -5.73
N PRO A 114 8.15 -1.57 -5.08
CA PRO A 114 9.07 -0.51 -5.46
C PRO A 114 10.02 -1.02 -6.54
N VAL A 115 9.88 -0.51 -7.76
CA VAL A 115 10.77 -0.77 -8.90
C VAL A 115 11.91 0.24 -8.89
N ILE A 116 13.14 -0.21 -8.65
CA ILE A 116 14.29 0.66 -8.47
C ILE A 116 14.74 1.26 -9.81
N VAL A 117 14.95 2.59 -9.81
CA VAL A 117 15.45 3.36 -10.95
C VAL A 117 16.76 4.06 -10.61
N GLY A 118 16.91 4.49 -9.36
CA GLY A 118 18.09 5.19 -8.86
C GLY A 118 18.03 6.70 -9.14
N ASP A 119 18.18 7.08 -10.41
CA ASP A 119 18.17 8.48 -10.81
C ASP A 119 16.78 9.12 -10.69
N ARG A 120 16.78 10.38 -10.23
CA ARG A 120 15.56 11.16 -10.00
C ARG A 120 14.84 11.50 -11.29
N THR A 121 15.59 11.95 -12.29
CA THR A 121 15.04 12.45 -13.56
C THR A 121 14.54 11.27 -14.38
N GLU A 122 15.28 10.17 -14.41
CA GLU A 122 14.85 8.93 -15.06
C GLU A 122 13.58 8.36 -14.43
N ALA A 123 13.48 8.36 -13.09
CA ALA A 123 12.28 7.87 -12.42
C ALA A 123 11.04 8.69 -12.81
N VAL A 124 11.15 10.02 -12.87
CA VAL A 124 10.05 10.89 -13.32
C VAL A 124 9.71 10.62 -14.78
N ALA A 125 10.71 10.57 -15.65
CA ALA A 125 10.49 10.31 -17.07
C ALA A 125 9.86 8.92 -17.31
N LEU A 126 10.26 7.90 -16.55
CA LEU A 126 9.64 6.57 -16.61
C LEU A 126 8.18 6.61 -16.14
N SER A 127 7.89 7.29 -15.02
CA SER A 127 6.52 7.50 -14.54
C SER A 127 5.64 8.19 -15.59
N ASP A 128 6.16 9.20 -16.29
CA ASP A 128 5.43 9.93 -17.33
C ASP A 128 5.18 9.04 -18.57
N ARG A 129 6.18 8.24 -18.97
CA ARG A 129 6.01 7.26 -20.06
C ARG A 129 5.02 6.17 -19.70
N LEU A 130 5.03 5.67 -18.47
CA LEU A 130 4.03 4.70 -17.99
C LEU A 130 2.62 5.32 -18.00
N ALA A 131 2.48 6.57 -17.58
CA ALA A 131 1.21 7.30 -17.62
C ALA A 131 0.70 7.46 -19.06
N ALA A 132 1.57 7.72 -20.03
CA ALA A 132 1.21 7.77 -21.46
C ALA A 132 0.69 6.42 -22.00
N HIS A 133 1.02 5.30 -21.35
CA HIS A 133 0.48 3.96 -21.63
C HIS A 133 -0.70 3.58 -20.73
N GLY A 134 -1.27 4.55 -20.00
CA GLY A 134 -2.43 4.35 -19.12
C GLY A 134 -2.10 3.77 -17.74
N ILE A 135 -0.83 3.68 -17.36
CA ILE A 135 -0.40 3.12 -16.07
C ILE A 135 -0.07 4.23 -15.08
N ALA A 136 -0.92 4.38 -14.06
CA ALA A 136 -0.71 5.32 -12.97
C ALA A 136 0.27 4.76 -11.93
N ALA A 137 1.56 4.93 -12.17
CA ALA A 137 2.64 4.45 -11.29
C ALA A 137 3.60 5.59 -10.91
N PRO A 138 3.42 6.23 -9.75
CA PRO A 138 4.17 7.44 -9.41
C PRO A 138 5.66 7.16 -9.12
N ALA A 139 6.51 8.07 -9.59
CA ALA A 139 7.90 8.16 -9.16
C ALA A 139 8.02 8.70 -7.72
N ILE A 140 8.64 7.90 -6.85
CA ILE A 140 9.05 8.31 -5.51
C ILE A 140 10.53 8.68 -5.56
N ARG A 141 10.84 9.90 -5.12
CA ARG A 141 12.15 10.54 -5.25
C ARG A 141 12.46 11.37 -4.00
N PRO A 142 13.72 11.82 -3.80
CA PRO A 142 14.05 12.67 -2.69
C PRO A 142 13.18 13.95 -2.65
N PRO A 143 12.80 14.44 -1.45
CA PRO A 143 13.30 14.02 -0.13
C PRO A 143 12.63 12.76 0.46
N THR A 144 11.64 12.17 -0.21
CA THR A 144 10.87 11.02 0.34
C THR A 144 11.70 9.74 0.43
N VAL A 145 12.71 9.59 -0.42
CA VAL A 145 13.69 8.48 -0.39
C VAL A 145 15.10 9.07 -0.51
N PRO A 146 16.15 8.37 -0.05
CA PRO A 146 17.54 8.81 -0.22
C PRO A 146 17.91 9.05 -1.69
N ASP A 147 18.85 9.96 -1.91
CA ASP A 147 19.43 10.18 -3.25
C ASP A 147 20.00 8.88 -3.83
N GLY A 148 19.90 8.71 -5.15
CA GLY A 148 20.31 7.48 -5.83
C GLY A 148 19.41 6.27 -5.60
N THR A 149 18.27 6.42 -4.91
CA THR A 149 17.31 5.33 -4.67
C THR A 149 15.88 5.64 -5.15
N SER A 150 15.76 6.52 -6.14
CA SER A 150 14.47 6.85 -6.77
C SER A 150 13.84 5.60 -7.37
N ARG A 151 12.51 5.50 -7.33
CA ARG A 151 11.79 4.27 -7.68
C ARG A 151 10.39 4.55 -8.19
N ILE A 152 9.86 3.67 -9.04
CA ILE A 152 8.44 3.65 -9.36
C ILE A 152 7.72 2.83 -8.30
N ARG A 153 6.65 3.37 -7.70
CA ARG A 153 5.87 2.65 -6.68
C ARG A 153 4.59 2.11 -7.28
N LEU A 154 4.53 0.79 -7.51
CA LEU A 154 3.31 0.08 -7.84
C LEU A 154 2.60 -0.38 -6.56
N ALA A 155 1.28 -0.27 -6.56
CA ALA A 155 0.41 -0.70 -5.47
C ALA A 155 -0.83 -1.39 -6.08
N PRO A 156 -0.71 -2.68 -6.49
CA PRO A 156 -1.82 -3.43 -7.05
C PRO A 156 -2.99 -3.53 -6.08
N ARG A 157 -4.18 -3.69 -6.66
CA ARG A 157 -5.44 -3.93 -5.96
C ARG A 157 -5.92 -5.35 -6.24
N ALA A 158 -6.65 -5.93 -5.28
CA ALA A 158 -7.30 -7.24 -5.41
C ALA A 158 -8.28 -7.33 -6.60
N THR A 159 -8.73 -6.20 -7.12
CA THR A 159 -9.70 -6.11 -8.22
C THR A 159 -9.05 -6.04 -9.60
N HIS A 160 -7.72 -6.02 -9.71
CA HIS A 160 -7.09 -6.01 -11.02
C HIS A 160 -7.36 -7.31 -11.76
N THR A 161 -7.69 -7.18 -13.05
CA THR A 161 -7.84 -8.34 -13.95
C THR A 161 -6.49 -8.77 -14.50
N ASP A 162 -6.40 -10.00 -14.99
CA ASP A 162 -5.18 -10.49 -15.64
C ASP A 162 -4.76 -9.62 -16.84
N ASP A 163 -5.72 -9.09 -17.59
CA ASP A 163 -5.46 -8.19 -18.72
C ASP A 163 -4.89 -6.84 -18.26
N GLU A 164 -5.38 -6.28 -17.16
CA GLU A 164 -4.81 -5.03 -16.58
C GLU A 164 -3.39 -5.25 -16.06
N LEU A 165 -3.13 -6.42 -15.46
CA LEU A 165 -1.78 -6.77 -14.99
C LEU A 165 -0.83 -6.95 -16.18
N GLU A 166 -1.27 -7.59 -17.27
CA GLU A 166 -0.47 -7.74 -18.48
C GLU A 166 -0.23 -6.40 -19.18
N GLN A 167 -1.25 -5.54 -19.27
CA GLN A 167 -1.12 -4.18 -19.79
C GLN A 167 -0.06 -3.39 -19.02
N CYS A 168 -0.05 -3.52 -17.70
CA CYS A 168 0.98 -2.90 -16.86
C CYS A 168 2.38 -3.38 -17.25
N LEU A 169 2.58 -4.70 -17.32
CA LEU A 169 3.87 -5.30 -17.67
C LEU A 169 4.35 -4.87 -19.07
N ALA A 170 3.46 -4.92 -20.07
CA ALA A 170 3.77 -4.47 -21.43
C ALA A 170 4.12 -2.97 -21.50
N ALA A 171 3.51 -2.13 -20.66
CA ALA A 171 3.84 -0.72 -20.58
C ALA A 171 5.26 -0.47 -20.05
N PHE A 172 5.75 -1.31 -19.12
CA PHE A 172 7.14 -1.23 -18.67
C PHE A 172 8.11 -1.57 -19.81
N ASP A 173 7.82 -2.60 -20.61
CA ASP A 173 8.62 -2.94 -21.80
C ASP A 173 8.67 -1.75 -22.78
N ALA A 174 7.52 -1.21 -23.16
CA ALA A 174 7.43 -0.07 -24.08
C ALA A 174 8.13 1.19 -23.53
N ALA A 175 7.98 1.47 -22.24
CA ALA A 175 8.59 2.62 -21.59
C ALA A 175 10.11 2.48 -21.41
N SER A 176 10.67 1.27 -21.39
CA SER A 176 12.12 1.04 -21.35
C SER A 176 12.79 1.33 -22.70
N MET A 177 12.14 0.92 -23.80
CA MET A 177 12.67 1.04 -25.18
C MET A 177 12.79 2.48 -25.66
N ALA A 178 11.97 3.39 -25.12
CA ALA A 178 12.06 4.82 -25.42
C ALA A 178 13.23 5.54 -24.73
N GLY A 179 13.91 4.88 -23.79
CA GLY A 179 14.95 5.48 -22.94
C GLY A 179 16.37 4.95 -23.14
N GLY A 180 16.60 3.94 -23.98
CA GLY A 180 17.93 3.40 -24.26
C GLY A 180 18.68 2.96 -23.00
N ARG A 181 18.30 1.83 -22.41
CA ARG A 181 19.19 1.14 -21.47
C ARG A 181 20.33 0.51 -22.27
N SER A 182 21.50 1.17 -22.26
CA SER A 182 22.77 0.63 -22.77
C SER A 182 23.35 -0.42 -21.82
#